data_AF-A5GBD9-F1
#
_entry.id   AF-A5GBD9-F1
#
_cell.length_a   1.000
_cell.length_b   1.000
_cell.length_c   1.000
_cell.angle_alpha   90.00
_cell.angle_beta   90.00
_cell.angle_gamma   90.00
#
_symmetry.space_group_name_H-M   'P 1'
#
loop_
_entity.id
_entity.type
_entity.pdbx_description
1 polymer ?
#
loop_
_entity_poly.entity_id
_entity_poly.type
_entity_poly.pdbx_seq_one_letter_code
_entity_poly.pdbx_strand_id
1 'polypeptide(L)'
;MFGWLRKKDKEPLVFASNVAAFDYACRQLPNAILLEADIPALVEEEGEVGQEGEHYFRLRLADKSGGREIWGCTLKESTDYPEVGDFVGFRIVKIASDMPEGMNIIGFISVKLAPVLVEKKGWKIDRSFTPKNIKPVVRF
;
A
#
# COMPACT_ATOMS: atom_id res chain seq x y z
N MET A 1 -35.63 -14.00 25.04
CA MET A 1 -34.64 -14.89 24.39
C MET A 1 -33.99 -14.14 23.23
N PHE A 2 -32.87 -13.47 23.47
CA PHE A 2 -32.13 -12.74 22.43
C PHE A 2 -31.00 -13.62 21.91
N GLY A 3 -31.21 -14.20 20.73
CA GLY A 3 -30.20 -14.99 20.03
C GLY A 3 -29.01 -14.13 19.66
N TRP A 4 -27.90 -14.37 20.34
CA TRP A 4 -26.58 -13.81 20.05
C TRP A 4 -26.19 -14.14 18.60
N LEU A 5 -26.35 -13.16 17.70
CA LEU A 5 -25.73 -13.17 16.37
C LEU A 5 -24.22 -12.99 16.54
N ARG A 6 -23.52 -14.07 16.93
CA ARG A 6 -22.08 -14.18 16.70
C ARG A 6 -21.89 -14.23 15.19
N LYS A 7 -21.72 -13.06 14.56
CA LYS A 7 -21.09 -12.96 13.24
C LYS A 7 -19.77 -13.72 13.37
N LYS A 8 -19.69 -14.92 12.78
CA LYS A 8 -18.40 -15.58 12.55
C LYS A 8 -17.62 -14.61 11.67
N ASP A 9 -16.65 -13.91 12.24
CA ASP A 9 -15.63 -13.25 11.43
C ASP A 9 -15.06 -14.33 10.53
N LYS A 10 -15.13 -14.13 9.20
CA LYS A 10 -14.50 -15.07 8.27
C LYS A 10 -13.02 -15.16 8.60
N GLU A 11 -12.48 -16.36 8.45
CA GLU A 11 -11.04 -16.57 8.63
C GLU A 11 -10.25 -15.66 7.67
N PRO A 12 -9.13 -15.08 8.13
CA PRO A 12 -8.26 -14.28 7.27
C PRO A 12 -7.83 -15.07 6.03
N LEU A 13 -7.84 -14.42 4.88
CA LEU A 13 -7.28 -14.98 3.66
C LEU A 13 -5.76 -14.83 3.71
N VAL A 14 -5.05 -15.94 3.79
CA VAL A 14 -3.57 -15.99 3.82
C VAL A 14 -3.06 -16.41 2.46
N PHE A 15 -2.16 -15.63 1.87
CA PHE A 15 -1.56 -15.92 0.57
C PHE A 15 -0.19 -16.56 0.74
N ALA A 16 0.19 -17.40 -0.23
CA ALA A 16 1.47 -18.11 -0.21
C ALA A 16 2.69 -17.18 -0.41
N SER A 17 2.49 -16.00 -0.99
CA SER A 17 3.55 -15.02 -1.24
C SER A 17 3.01 -13.59 -1.37
N ASN A 18 3.92 -12.61 -1.28
CA ASN A 18 3.65 -11.21 -1.56
C ASN A 18 3.10 -10.99 -2.99
N VAL A 19 3.65 -11.71 -3.97
CA VAL A 19 3.19 -11.66 -5.36
C VAL A 19 1.75 -12.18 -5.48
N ALA A 20 1.41 -13.29 -4.82
CA ALA A 20 0.05 -13.82 -4.83
C ALA A 20 -0.95 -12.87 -4.15
N ALA A 21 -0.54 -12.19 -3.09
CA ALA A 21 -1.34 -11.15 -2.44
C ALA A 21 -1.55 -9.94 -3.37
N PHE A 22 -0.50 -9.52 -4.08
CA PHE A 22 -0.56 -8.44 -5.08
C PHE A 22 -1.49 -8.78 -6.25
N ASP A 23 -1.37 -9.97 -6.82
CA ASP A 23 -2.25 -10.45 -7.90
C ASP A 23 -3.72 -10.45 -7.48
N TYR A 24 -3.98 -10.87 -6.23
CA TYR A 24 -5.32 -10.81 -5.66
C TYR A 24 -5.81 -9.37 -5.51
N ALA A 25 -4.96 -8.46 -5.02
CA ALA A 25 -5.28 -7.05 -4.90
C ALA A 25 -5.70 -6.45 -6.26
N CYS A 26 -4.94 -6.71 -7.33
CA CYS A 26 -5.24 -6.25 -8.68
C CYS A 26 -6.62 -6.72 -9.17
N ARG A 27 -6.97 -7.99 -8.90
CA ARG A 27 -8.26 -8.57 -9.33
C ARG A 27 -9.47 -8.02 -8.56
N GLN A 28 -9.27 -7.64 -7.29
CA GLN A 28 -10.36 -7.30 -6.37
C GLN A 28 -10.48 -5.82 -6.04
N LEU A 29 -9.49 -4.99 -6.41
CA LEU A 29 -9.54 -3.54 -6.17
C LEU A 29 -10.73 -2.91 -6.92
N PRO A 30 -11.65 -2.22 -6.22
CA PRO A 30 -12.62 -1.38 -6.89
C PRO A 30 -11.87 -0.31 -7.68
N ASN A 31 -12.32 -0.02 -8.91
CA ASN A 31 -11.62 0.74 -9.97
C ASN A 31 -11.08 2.13 -9.60
N ALA A 32 -11.38 2.66 -8.41
CA ALA A 32 -10.97 3.99 -8.01
C ALA A 32 -9.71 3.92 -7.15
N ILE A 33 -8.62 4.44 -7.69
CA ILE A 33 -7.50 4.90 -6.88
C ILE A 33 -8.04 6.03 -5.99
N LEU A 34 -8.17 5.76 -4.68
CA LEU A 34 -8.73 6.72 -3.73
C LEU A 34 -7.63 7.60 -3.13
N LEU A 35 -7.88 8.90 -3.08
CA LEU A 35 -7.04 9.84 -2.34
C LEU A 35 -6.98 9.42 -0.87
N GLU A 36 -5.80 9.55 -0.25
CA GLU A 36 -5.48 9.18 1.14
C GLU A 36 -5.61 7.70 1.50
N ALA A 37 -5.95 6.84 0.55
CA ALA A 37 -5.96 5.40 0.74
C ALA A 37 -4.55 4.81 0.57
N ASP A 38 -4.25 3.77 1.37
CA ASP A 38 -3.08 2.92 1.18
C ASP A 38 -3.43 1.89 0.09
N ILE A 39 -2.95 2.13 -1.14
CA ILE A 39 -3.14 1.21 -2.26
C ILE A 39 -2.03 0.15 -2.21
N PRO A 40 -2.37 -1.15 -2.30
CA PRO A 40 -1.37 -2.21 -2.33
C PRO A 40 -0.40 -2.06 -3.51
N ALA A 41 0.88 -2.30 -3.29
CA ALA A 41 1.90 -2.29 -4.32
C ALA A 41 2.97 -3.35 -4.05
N LEU A 42 3.68 -3.76 -5.10
CA LEU A 42 4.87 -4.59 -5.03
C LEU A 42 6.11 -3.74 -5.29
N VAL A 43 7.15 -3.89 -4.46
CA VAL A 43 8.45 -3.24 -4.70
C VAL A 43 9.22 -4.04 -5.74
N GLU A 44 9.55 -3.42 -6.86
CA GLU A 44 10.22 -4.09 -7.98
C GLU A 44 11.70 -3.75 -8.08
N GLU A 45 12.07 -2.51 -7.77
CA GLU A 45 13.42 -2.00 -7.94
C GLU A 45 13.73 -0.97 -6.84
N GLU A 46 14.94 -1.00 -6.32
CA GLU A 46 15.47 0.06 -5.46
C GLU A 46 16.10 1.15 -6.33
N GLY A 47 15.73 2.40 -6.06
CA GLY A 47 16.25 3.58 -6.74
C GLY A 47 17.29 4.32 -5.90
N GLU A 48 17.38 5.62 -6.15
CA GLU A 48 18.33 6.49 -5.46
C GLU A 48 17.81 6.94 -4.08
N VAL A 49 18.72 7.43 -3.25
CA VAL A 49 18.38 8.15 -2.02
C VAL A 49 18.34 9.65 -2.31
N GLY A 50 17.21 10.29 -2.01
CA GLY A 50 16.99 11.72 -2.16
C GLY A 50 17.83 12.57 -1.22
N GLN A 51 17.84 13.88 -1.48
CA GLN A 51 18.66 14.82 -0.71
C GLN A 51 18.21 14.98 0.74
N GLU A 52 16.93 14.76 1.06
CA GLU A 52 16.41 14.80 2.44
C GLU A 52 16.35 13.39 3.07
N GLY A 53 16.96 12.39 2.43
CA GLY A 53 17.04 11.01 2.91
C GLY A 53 15.83 10.14 2.54
N GLU A 54 15.00 10.56 1.58
CA GLU A 54 13.94 9.70 1.06
C GLU A 54 14.51 8.57 0.20
N HIS A 55 14.07 7.35 0.42
CA HIS A 55 14.48 6.22 -0.43
C HIS A 55 13.44 6.04 -1.54
N TYR A 56 13.89 6.08 -2.80
CA TYR A 56 13.05 5.89 -3.96
C TYR A 56 13.00 4.43 -4.39
N PHE A 57 11.83 3.99 -4.85
CA PHE A 57 11.61 2.63 -5.32
C PHE A 57 10.69 2.64 -6.54
N ARG A 58 10.95 1.72 -7.46
CA ARG A 58 10.00 1.39 -8.51
C ARG A 58 8.95 0.45 -7.93
N LEU A 59 7.70 0.86 -8.02
CA LEU A 59 6.57 0.13 -7.48
C LEU A 59 5.66 -0.31 -8.61
N ARG A 60 5.14 -1.53 -8.52
CA ARG A 60 3.95 -1.93 -9.25
C ARG A 60 2.75 -1.70 -8.36
N LEU A 61 2.02 -0.61 -8.59
CA LEU A 61 0.82 -0.25 -7.86
C LEU A 61 -0.35 -1.11 -8.34
N ALA A 62 -1.10 -1.72 -7.43
CA ALA A 62 -2.18 -2.62 -7.80
C ALA A 62 -3.32 -1.87 -8.50
N ASP A 63 -3.72 -2.37 -9.66
CA ASP A 63 -4.87 -1.89 -10.42
C ASP A 63 -5.55 -3.05 -11.18
N LYS A 64 -6.69 -2.79 -11.82
CA LYS A 64 -7.42 -3.85 -12.55
C LYS A 64 -6.75 -4.32 -13.83
N SER A 65 -5.74 -3.60 -14.33
CA SER A 65 -4.96 -4.01 -15.50
C SER A 65 -3.85 -5.01 -15.17
N GLY A 66 -3.68 -5.34 -13.88
CA GLY A 66 -2.61 -6.21 -13.39
C GLY A 66 -1.45 -5.44 -12.75
N GLY A 67 -1.62 -4.13 -12.58
CA GLY A 67 -0.67 -3.25 -11.93
C GLY A 67 -0.17 -2.15 -12.85
N ARG A 68 0.11 -0.98 -12.27
CA ARG A 68 0.72 0.17 -12.93
C ARG A 68 2.07 0.46 -12.30
N GLU A 69 3.08 0.62 -13.13
CA GLU A 69 4.40 1.02 -12.67
C GLU A 69 4.45 2.50 -12.34
N ILE A 70 4.98 2.82 -11.17
CA ILE A 70 5.22 4.19 -10.70
C ILE A 70 6.54 4.26 -9.95
N TRP A 71 7.10 5.46 -9.83
CA TRP A 71 8.14 5.74 -8.84
C TRP A 71 7.49 6.29 -7.57
N GLY A 72 7.82 5.68 -6.44
CA GLY A 72 7.40 6.13 -5.12
C GLY A 72 8.59 6.27 -4.19
N CYS A 73 8.40 6.95 -3.06
CA CYS A 73 9.46 7.09 -2.06
C CYS A 73 8.92 6.88 -0.64
N THR A 74 9.83 6.65 0.31
CA THR A 74 9.52 6.84 1.73
C THR A 74 9.42 8.33 2.06
N LEU A 75 8.90 8.66 3.23
CA LEU A 75 8.95 10.04 3.71
C LEU A 75 10.37 10.38 4.17
N LYS A 76 10.68 11.67 4.17
CA LYS A 76 11.87 12.14 4.87
C LYS A 76 11.81 11.77 6.35
N GLU A 77 12.98 11.53 6.95
CA GLU A 77 13.10 11.07 8.34
C GLU A 77 12.49 9.67 8.60
N SER A 78 12.05 8.94 7.56
CA SER A 78 11.72 7.53 7.69
C SER A 78 12.96 6.78 8.16
N THR A 79 12.90 6.19 9.35
CA THR A 79 14.01 5.43 9.94
C THR A 79 14.17 4.03 9.35
N ASP A 80 13.30 3.65 8.42
CA ASP A 80 13.21 2.32 7.84
C ASP A 80 12.54 2.39 6.45
N TYR A 81 12.77 1.38 5.63
CA TYR A 81 12.35 1.34 4.23
C TYR A 81 12.09 -0.11 3.78
N PRO A 82 11.32 -0.32 2.70
CA PRO A 82 11.05 -1.67 2.20
C PRO A 82 12.23 -2.26 1.41
N GLU A 83 12.16 -3.55 1.14
CA GLU A 83 13.09 -4.28 0.27
C GLU A 83 12.41 -4.68 -1.05
N VAL A 84 13.20 -4.97 -2.10
CA VAL A 84 12.67 -5.52 -3.35
C VAL A 84 11.94 -6.83 -3.10
N GLY A 85 10.73 -6.97 -3.65
CA GLY A 85 9.82 -8.10 -3.42
C GLY A 85 8.85 -7.91 -2.25
N ASP A 86 8.98 -6.82 -1.49
CA ASP A 86 8.02 -6.51 -0.44
C ASP A 86 6.66 -6.11 -0.98
N PHE A 87 5.62 -6.56 -0.28
CA PHE A 87 4.26 -6.09 -0.46
C PHE A 87 4.02 -4.90 0.47
N VAL A 88 3.69 -3.75 -0.10
CA VAL A 88 3.62 -2.48 0.62
C VAL A 88 2.30 -1.76 0.39
N GLY A 89 1.96 -0.86 1.31
CA GLY A 89 0.89 0.12 1.12
C GLY A 89 1.49 1.43 0.62
N PHE A 90 1.10 1.85 -0.57
CA PHE A 90 1.45 3.16 -1.12
C PHE A 90 0.30 4.14 -0.87
N ARG A 91 0.56 5.16 -0.04
CA ARG A 91 -0.43 6.19 0.29
C ARG A 91 -0.42 7.28 -0.76
N ILE A 92 -1.56 7.50 -1.39
CA ILE A 92 -1.70 8.54 -2.40
C ILE A 92 -2.15 9.82 -1.73
N VAL A 93 -1.37 10.88 -1.87
CA VAL A 93 -1.68 12.20 -1.30
C VAL A 93 -2.30 13.13 -2.33
N LYS A 94 -1.96 12.97 -3.61
CA LYS A 94 -2.48 13.83 -4.68
C LYS A 94 -2.49 13.08 -6.02
N ILE A 95 -3.53 13.32 -6.81
CA ILE A 95 -3.58 12.94 -8.23
C ILE A 95 -3.52 14.24 -9.04
N ALA A 96 -2.43 14.47 -9.75
CA ALA A 96 -2.17 15.66 -10.54
C ALA A 96 -2.63 15.42 -11.99
N SER A 97 -3.79 15.97 -12.36
CA SER A 97 -4.39 15.77 -13.69
C SER A 97 -3.64 16.44 -14.84
N ASP A 98 -2.69 17.32 -14.52
CA ASP A 98 -1.84 18.06 -15.44
C ASP A 98 -0.52 17.35 -15.78
N MET A 99 -0.24 16.19 -15.15
CA MET A 99 0.95 15.39 -15.41
C MET A 99 0.67 14.17 -16.30
N PRO A 100 1.69 13.65 -17.02
CA PRO A 100 1.57 12.41 -17.78
C PRO A 100 1.08 11.23 -16.92
N GLU A 101 0.36 10.32 -17.56
CA GLU A 101 -0.08 9.09 -16.92
C GLU A 101 1.12 8.28 -16.40
N GLY A 102 1.09 7.89 -15.12
CA GLY A 102 2.19 7.21 -14.44
C GLY A 102 3.08 8.13 -13.59
N MET A 103 3.07 9.44 -13.85
CA MET A 103 3.66 10.46 -12.96
C MET A 103 2.59 11.28 -12.22
N ASN A 104 1.34 11.16 -12.64
CA ASN A 104 0.21 11.87 -12.06
C ASN A 104 -0.14 11.45 -10.62
N ILE A 105 0.43 10.36 -10.10
CA ILE A 105 0.16 9.88 -8.74
C ILE A 105 1.31 10.32 -7.83
N ILE A 106 1.00 11.18 -6.87
CA ILE A 106 1.94 11.62 -5.85
C ILE A 106 1.54 10.94 -4.53
N GLY A 107 2.52 10.32 -3.88
CA GLY A 107 2.31 9.54 -2.68
C GLY A 107 3.61 9.11 -2.04
N PHE A 108 3.50 8.28 -1.01
CA PHE A 108 4.65 7.71 -0.31
C PHE A 108 4.36 6.29 0.18
N ILE A 109 5.42 5.51 0.39
CA ILE A 109 5.34 4.15 0.94
C ILE A 109 5.10 4.27 2.45
N SER A 110 3.90 3.89 2.91
CA SER A 110 3.47 4.13 4.29
C SER A 110 3.76 2.94 5.21
N VAL A 111 3.59 1.72 4.69
CA VAL A 111 3.64 0.47 5.46
C VAL A 111 4.14 -0.72 4.62
N LYS A 112 4.73 -1.71 5.29
CA LYS A 112 4.86 -3.08 4.80
C LYS A 112 3.58 -3.84 5.14
N LEU A 113 3.00 -4.51 4.16
CA LEU A 113 1.82 -5.35 4.31
C LEU A 113 2.24 -6.81 4.41
N ALA A 114 1.61 -7.55 5.30
CA ALA A 114 1.67 -9.00 5.28
C ALA A 114 0.77 -9.53 4.14
N PRO A 115 1.09 -10.71 3.57
CA PRO A 115 0.23 -11.40 2.60
C PRO A 115 -1.00 -12.03 3.29
N VAL A 116 -1.74 -11.22 4.04
CA VAL A 116 -2.92 -11.60 4.82
C VAL A 116 -3.99 -10.53 4.71
N LEU A 117 -5.17 -10.91 4.22
CA LEU A 117 -6.33 -10.03 4.11
C LEU A 117 -7.37 -10.43 5.17
N VAL A 118 -7.74 -9.49 6.04
CA VAL A 118 -8.79 -9.69 7.04
C VAL A 118 -10.06 -9.00 6.56
N GLU A 119 -11.15 -9.75 6.42
CA GLU A 119 -12.43 -9.20 5.94
C GLU A 119 -12.85 -7.99 6.79
N LYS A 120 -13.25 -6.88 6.14
CA LYS A 120 -13.60 -5.57 6.73
C LYS A 120 -12.46 -4.77 7.39
N LYS A 121 -11.33 -5.40 7.76
CA LYS A 121 -10.17 -4.69 8.31
C LYS A 121 -9.13 -4.33 7.24
N GLY A 122 -9.14 -5.03 6.11
CA GLY A 122 -8.19 -4.84 5.01
C GLY A 122 -6.92 -5.64 5.20
N TRP A 123 -5.87 -5.26 4.49
CA TRP A 123 -4.57 -5.92 4.54
C TRP A 123 -3.93 -5.76 5.92
N LYS A 124 -3.40 -6.86 6.44
CA LYS A 124 -2.67 -6.83 7.72
C LYS A 124 -1.37 -6.06 7.52
N ILE A 125 -1.15 -5.04 8.35
CA ILE A 125 0.10 -4.28 8.39
C ILE A 125 1.13 -5.10 9.17
N ASP A 126 2.30 -5.29 8.57
CA ASP A 126 3.46 -5.92 9.20
C ASP A 126 4.35 -4.87 9.88
N ARG A 127 4.66 -3.79 9.15
CA ARG A 127 5.53 -2.70 9.64
C ARG A 127 5.07 -1.34 9.12
N SER A 128 5.29 -0.28 9.89
CA SER A 128 5.07 1.11 9.44
C SER A 128 6.40 1.76 9.07
N PHE A 129 6.44 2.43 7.93
CA PHE A 129 7.57 3.27 7.48
C PHE A 129 7.31 4.76 7.72
N THR A 130 6.09 5.12 8.12
CA THR A 130 5.74 6.52 8.41
C THR A 130 6.46 7.00 9.68
N PRO A 131 7.14 8.16 9.64
CA PRO A 131 7.78 8.77 10.81
C PRO A 131 6.80 9.02 11.97
N LYS A 132 7.29 8.85 13.21
CA LYS A 132 6.46 8.95 14.44
C LYS A 132 5.88 10.36 14.70
N ASN A 133 6.47 11.39 14.10
CA ASN A 133 6.05 12.79 14.23
C ASN A 133 4.85 13.14 13.34
N ILE A 134 4.46 12.27 12.41
CA ILE A 134 3.29 12.48 11.56
C ILE A 134 2.05 11.95 12.28
N LYS A 135 1.07 12.82 12.49
CA LYS A 135 -0.20 12.44 13.13
C LYS A 135 -0.84 11.30 12.32
N PRO A 136 -1.29 10.21 12.98
CA PRO A 136 -2.07 9.20 12.30
C PRO A 136 -3.32 9.86 11.73
N VAL A 137 -3.56 9.69 10.43
CA VAL A 137 -4.82 10.11 9.81
C VAL A 137 -5.92 9.22 10.39
N VAL A 138 -6.92 9.84 11.02
CA VAL A 138 -8.06 9.13 11.63
C VAL A 138 -8.81 8.38 10.53
N ARG A 139 -8.82 7.04 10.59
CA ARG A 139 -9.60 6.19 9.69
C ARG A 139 -11.04 6.11 10.23
N PHE A 140 -12.03 6.60 9.47
CA PHE A 140 -13.47 6.45 9.78
C PHE A 140 -14.06 5.25 9.05
#